data_AF-A0ABD3KYL3-F1
#
_entry.id   AF-A0ABD3KYL3-F1
#
_cell.length_a   1.000
_cell.length_b   1.000
_cell.length_c   1.000
_cell.angle_alpha   90.00
_cell.angle_beta   90.00
_cell.angle_gamma   90.00
#
_symmetry.space_group_name_H-M   'P 1'
#
loop_
_entity.id
_entity.type
_entity.pdbx_description
1 polymer ?
#
loop_
_entity_poly.entity_id
_entity_poly.type
_entity_poly.pdbx_seq_one_letter_code
_entity_poly.pdbx_strand_id
1 'polypeptide(L)'
;MAKNHAAPALVLCLILVSTSMPTSECSSIPAPVAQDEDVQYIKCQVCEKLASQLYCQVQSKRAEISPQKITEQQITEIAKNLCNSEKKEAVWIRKIDIVEQGNKLKLEEQDGEGYCNSECKTLQKACEEVLKELDDIYLEYLIKTNPRIDGMVDFLCGNVTDACIFDPPPIPKDRTPGEAFMPKPSEEADVERNAKSSTESTPGAPCTNMYSTDESPNAKNSGEEDKDEGTHWHSKLGVRRHIKSFFRGITKYFTGDSEENSKTRDSEL
;
A
#
# COMPACT_ATOMS: atom_id res chain seq x y z
N MET A 1 -77.98 -29.94 13.74
CA MET A 1 -77.02 -30.00 12.61
C MET A 1 -76.86 -28.59 12.07
N ALA A 2 -75.78 -27.89 12.44
CA ALA A 2 -75.41 -26.60 11.87
C ALA A 2 -74.08 -26.78 11.11
N LYS A 3 -74.06 -26.41 9.83
CA LYS A 3 -72.90 -26.58 8.94
C LYS A 3 -71.91 -25.43 9.15
N ASN A 4 -70.69 -25.78 9.54
CA ASN A 4 -69.58 -24.87 9.76
C ASN A 4 -69.07 -24.29 8.42
N HIS A 5 -69.33 -23.01 8.15
CA HIS A 5 -68.78 -22.25 7.02
C HIS A 5 -67.59 -21.35 7.41
N ALA A 6 -66.92 -21.61 8.52
CA ALA A 6 -65.83 -20.77 9.03
C ALA A 6 -64.45 -21.07 8.41
N ALA A 7 -64.28 -22.18 7.67
CA ALA A 7 -62.99 -22.59 7.12
C ALA A 7 -62.51 -21.84 5.85
N PRO A 8 -63.37 -21.49 4.86
CA PRO A 8 -62.87 -20.92 3.60
C PRO A 8 -62.48 -19.44 3.68
N ALA A 9 -63.01 -18.68 4.64
CA ALA A 9 -62.70 -17.25 4.80
C ALA A 9 -61.28 -17.01 5.37
N LEU A 10 -60.81 -17.93 6.22
CA LEU A 10 -59.51 -17.81 6.89
C LEU A 10 -58.33 -18.09 5.94
N VAL A 11 -58.55 -18.95 4.93
CA VAL A 11 -57.55 -19.30 3.91
C VAL A 11 -57.36 -18.15 2.92
N LEU A 12 -58.41 -17.39 2.58
CA LEU A 12 -58.32 -16.29 1.62
C LEU A 12 -57.53 -15.08 2.18
N CYS A 13 -57.63 -14.82 3.49
CA CYS A 13 -56.86 -13.74 4.15
C CYS A 13 -55.36 -14.04 4.24
N LEU A 14 -54.96 -15.32 4.32
CA LEU A 14 -53.54 -15.69 4.39
C LEU A 14 -52.79 -15.55 3.05
N ILE A 15 -53.50 -15.53 1.92
CA ILE A 15 -52.90 -15.44 0.58
C ILE A 15 -52.64 -13.97 0.17
N LEU A 16 -53.33 -13.00 0.76
CA LEU A 16 -53.18 -11.58 0.43
C LEU A 16 -52.04 -10.86 1.19
N VAL A 17 -51.45 -11.49 2.21
CA VAL A 17 -50.34 -10.90 3.00
C VAL A 17 -48.96 -11.25 2.42
N SER A 18 -48.88 -12.22 1.50
CA SER A 18 -47.62 -12.84 1.07
C SER A 18 -46.94 -12.20 -0.15
N THR A 19 -47.47 -11.11 -0.75
CA THR A 19 -46.86 -10.46 -1.92
C THR A 19 -46.14 -9.14 -1.62
N SER A 20 -45.92 -8.81 -0.34
CA SER A 20 -45.08 -7.66 0.06
C SER A 20 -43.72 -8.14 0.58
N MET A 21 -42.99 -8.89 -0.25
CA MET A 21 -41.55 -9.01 -0.08
C MET A 21 -40.93 -7.80 -0.78
N PRO A 22 -40.31 -6.84 -0.08
CA PRO A 22 -39.48 -5.85 -0.75
C PRO A 22 -38.42 -6.63 -1.53
N THR A 23 -38.36 -6.41 -2.84
CA THR A 23 -37.21 -6.85 -3.64
C THR A 23 -36.01 -6.13 -3.04
N SER A 24 -35.21 -6.86 -2.27
CA SER A 24 -33.92 -6.42 -1.77
C SER A 24 -33.06 -6.17 -2.99
N GLU A 25 -33.10 -4.94 -3.52
CA GLU A 25 -32.06 -4.45 -4.40
C GLU A 25 -30.79 -4.45 -3.56
N CYS A 26 -30.00 -5.51 -3.73
CA CYS A 26 -28.65 -5.61 -3.21
C CYS A 26 -27.85 -4.55 -3.98
N SER A 27 -27.95 -3.30 -3.54
CA SER A 27 -27.07 -2.23 -3.98
C SER A 27 -25.68 -2.64 -3.49
N SER A 28 -24.83 -3.12 -4.40
CA SER A 28 -23.46 -3.46 -4.05
C SER A 28 -22.81 -2.22 -3.48
N ILE A 29 -22.30 -2.32 -2.24
CA ILE A 29 -21.56 -1.22 -1.59
C ILE A 29 -20.50 -0.74 -2.60
N PRO A 30 -20.49 0.55 -2.96
CA PRO A 30 -19.50 1.08 -3.88
C PRO A 30 -18.09 0.77 -3.38
N ALA A 31 -17.20 0.36 -4.28
CA ALA A 31 -15.81 0.14 -3.92
C ALA A 31 -15.23 1.43 -3.30
N PRO A 32 -14.39 1.33 -2.25
CA PRO A 32 -13.76 2.49 -1.66
C PRO A 32 -12.98 3.30 -2.70
N VAL A 33 -13.14 4.63 -2.67
CA VAL A 33 -12.50 5.58 -3.60
C VAL A 33 -11.61 6.52 -2.81
N ALA A 34 -10.46 6.90 -3.37
CA ALA A 34 -9.58 7.90 -2.77
C ALA A 34 -10.22 9.30 -2.76
N GLN A 35 -9.94 10.08 -1.72
CA GLN A 35 -10.24 11.51 -1.65
C GLN A 35 -9.07 12.28 -2.26
N ASP A 36 -9.17 12.58 -3.55
CA ASP A 36 -8.07 13.13 -4.35
C ASP A 36 -7.57 14.48 -3.83
N GLU A 37 -8.48 15.29 -3.29
CA GLU A 37 -8.23 16.59 -2.69
C GLU A 37 -7.30 16.54 -1.48
N ASP A 38 -7.23 15.39 -0.80
CA ASP A 38 -6.50 15.24 0.46
C ASP A 38 -5.02 14.92 0.27
N VAL A 39 -4.65 14.39 -0.91
CA VAL A 39 -3.29 13.98 -1.23
C VAL A 39 -2.29 15.11 -0.98
N GLN A 40 -2.63 16.35 -1.37
CA GLN A 40 -1.77 17.51 -1.19
C GLN A 40 -1.48 17.84 0.29
N TYR A 41 -2.37 17.47 1.22
CA TYR A 41 -2.20 17.76 2.64
C TYR A 41 -1.34 16.72 3.36
N ILE A 42 -1.24 15.51 2.80
CA ILE A 42 -0.55 14.37 3.42
C ILE A 42 0.72 13.93 2.68
N LYS A 43 1.00 14.46 1.48
CA LYS A 43 2.11 14.03 0.61
C LYS A 43 3.45 13.91 1.33
N CYS A 44 3.83 14.90 2.14
CA CYS A 44 5.08 14.85 2.92
C CYS A 44 5.11 13.67 3.91
N GLN A 45 4.08 13.54 4.75
CA GLN A 45 3.97 12.47 5.76
C GLN A 45 3.97 11.09 5.10
N VAL A 46 3.30 10.95 3.96
CA VAL A 46 3.30 9.72 3.16
C VAL A 46 4.69 9.43 2.60
N CYS A 47 5.43 10.45 2.12
CA CYS A 47 6.80 10.25 1.68
C CYS A 47 7.72 9.75 2.79
N GLU A 48 7.65 10.38 3.97
CA GLU A 48 8.47 9.98 5.13
C GLU A 48 8.18 8.53 5.55
N LYS A 49 6.89 8.15 5.58
CA LYS A 49 6.47 6.78 5.86
C LYS A 49 6.92 5.81 4.77
N LEU A 50 6.73 6.14 3.49
CA LEU A 50 7.18 5.32 2.36
C LEU A 50 8.68 5.07 2.41
N ALA A 51 9.50 6.12 2.58
CA ALA A 51 10.94 6.01 2.69
C ALA A 51 11.35 5.12 3.87
N SER A 52 10.72 5.31 5.03
CA SER A 52 10.97 4.47 6.22
C SER A 52 10.61 3.00 5.99
N GLN A 53 9.46 2.72 5.38
CA GLN A 53 9.01 1.36 5.08
C GLN A 53 9.91 0.68 4.05
N LEU A 54 10.33 1.41 3.01
CA LEU A 54 11.26 0.92 2.01
C LEU A 54 12.60 0.51 2.64
N TYR A 55 13.15 1.36 3.53
CA TYR A 55 14.36 1.03 4.27
C TYR A 55 14.17 -0.24 5.11
N CYS A 56 13.15 -0.27 5.98
CA CYS A 56 12.92 -1.36 6.91
C CYS A 56 12.72 -2.71 6.21
N GLN A 57 11.97 -2.74 5.10
CA GLN A 57 11.71 -3.98 4.38
C GLN A 57 12.93 -4.46 3.60
N VAL A 58 13.72 -3.55 3.02
CA VAL A 58 15.00 -3.92 2.39
C VAL A 58 15.99 -4.47 3.41
N GLN A 59 16.09 -3.87 4.60
CA GLN A 59 16.95 -4.37 5.67
C GLN A 59 16.48 -5.74 6.19
N SER A 60 15.17 -5.93 6.32
CA SER A 60 14.59 -7.23 6.69
C SER A 60 14.90 -8.29 5.64
N LYS A 61 14.77 -7.95 4.35
CA LYS A 61 15.09 -8.88 3.26
C LYS A 61 16.58 -9.24 3.23
N ARG A 62 17.47 -8.28 3.51
CA ARG A 62 18.92 -8.54 3.65
C ARG A 62 19.24 -9.54 4.76
N ALA A 63 18.58 -9.39 5.90
CA ALA A 63 18.77 -10.32 7.01
C ALA A 63 18.28 -11.73 6.64
N GLU A 64 17.16 -11.84 5.93
CA GLU A 64 16.57 -13.11 5.48
C GLU A 64 17.46 -13.87 4.48
N ILE A 65 18.02 -13.18 3.48
CA ILE A 65 18.78 -13.83 2.39
C ILE A 65 20.29 -13.94 2.68
N SER A 66 20.75 -13.44 3.83
CA SER A 66 22.16 -13.49 4.22
C SER A 66 22.71 -14.92 4.14
N PRO A 67 23.89 -15.16 3.53
CA PRO A 67 24.93 -14.18 3.15
C PRO A 67 24.79 -13.60 1.72
N GLN A 68 23.71 -13.90 1.01
CA GLN A 68 23.51 -13.39 -0.35
C GLN A 68 23.28 -11.87 -0.34
N LYS A 69 23.78 -11.19 -1.36
CA LYS A 69 23.52 -9.75 -1.52
C LYS A 69 22.14 -9.53 -2.12
N ILE A 70 21.42 -8.56 -1.58
CA ILE A 70 20.15 -8.13 -2.19
C ILE A 70 20.41 -7.57 -3.58
N THR A 71 19.56 -7.93 -4.53
CA THR A 71 19.64 -7.44 -5.92
C THR A 71 18.77 -6.20 -6.12
N GLU A 72 19.04 -5.44 -7.19
CA GLU A 72 18.19 -4.29 -7.55
C GLU A 72 16.75 -4.73 -7.82
N GLN A 73 16.57 -5.89 -8.46
CA GLN A 73 15.25 -6.46 -8.75
C GLN A 73 14.43 -6.71 -7.48
N GLN A 74 15.07 -7.25 -6.43
CA GLN A 74 14.41 -7.47 -5.14
C GLN A 74 14.00 -6.17 -4.47
N ILE A 75 14.84 -5.12 -4.55
CA ILE A 75 14.51 -3.80 -4.00
C ILE A 75 13.34 -3.17 -4.78
N THR A 76 13.37 -3.25 -6.11
CA THR A 76 12.30 -2.76 -6.98
C THR A 76 10.98 -3.48 -6.74
N GLU A 77 11.00 -4.79 -6.47
CA GLU A 77 9.81 -5.56 -6.14
C GLU A 77 9.19 -5.10 -4.82
N ILE A 78 10.01 -4.91 -3.77
CA ILE A 78 9.56 -4.33 -2.50
C ILE A 78 8.92 -2.96 -2.76
N ALA A 79 9.62 -2.07 -3.48
CA ALA A 79 9.14 -0.72 -3.76
C ALA A 79 7.77 -0.71 -4.47
N LYS A 80 7.58 -1.58 -5.48
CA LYS A 80 6.31 -1.71 -6.22
C LYS A 80 5.16 -2.17 -5.33
N ASN A 81 5.43 -3.00 -4.32
CA ASN A 81 4.40 -3.54 -3.45
C ASN A 81 4.05 -2.62 -2.28
N LEU A 82 4.93 -1.68 -1.89
CA LEU A 82 4.74 -0.80 -0.73
C LEU A 82 3.49 0.08 -0.80
N CYS A 83 3.05 0.47 -1.99
CA CYS A 83 1.87 1.31 -2.16
C CYS A 83 0.57 0.52 -2.43
N ASN A 84 0.65 -0.78 -2.67
CA ASN A 84 -0.51 -1.59 -2.99
C ASN A 84 -1.11 -2.21 -1.73
N SER A 85 -2.22 -1.64 -1.22
CA SER A 85 -2.90 -2.09 0.00
C SER A 85 -3.33 -3.56 0.05
N GLU A 86 -3.26 -4.30 -1.07
CA GLU A 86 -3.48 -5.74 -1.13
C GLU A 86 -2.21 -6.58 -0.88
N LYS A 87 -1.04 -5.96 -0.83
CA LYS A 87 0.26 -6.59 -0.62
C LYS A 87 0.66 -6.56 0.84
N LYS A 88 1.42 -7.58 1.27
CA LYS A 88 1.96 -7.67 2.64
C LYS A 88 2.93 -6.52 2.95
N GLU A 89 3.64 -6.03 1.93
CA GLU A 89 4.55 -4.89 2.03
C GLU A 89 3.81 -3.59 2.35
N ALA A 90 2.52 -3.47 1.98
CA ALA A 90 1.72 -2.27 2.21
C ALA A 90 0.81 -2.33 3.44
N VAL A 91 1.03 -3.28 4.36
CA VAL A 91 0.24 -3.39 5.61
C VAL A 91 0.24 -2.08 6.39
N TRP A 92 1.31 -1.30 6.32
CA TRP A 92 1.41 0.01 6.96
C TRP A 92 0.30 0.98 6.53
N ILE A 93 -0.20 0.91 5.29
CA ILE A 93 -1.31 1.75 4.81
C ILE A 93 -2.59 1.47 5.60
N ARG A 94 -2.83 0.20 5.93
CA ARG A 94 -4.02 -0.22 6.68
C ARG A 94 -3.93 0.08 8.17
N LYS A 95 -2.77 0.51 8.66
CA LYS A 95 -2.55 0.88 10.08
C LYS A 95 -2.59 2.38 10.31
N ILE A 96 -2.84 3.19 9.28
CA ILE A 96 -2.83 4.63 9.39
C ILE A 96 -4.25 5.17 9.25
N ASP A 97 -4.59 6.08 10.15
CA ASP A 97 -5.79 6.91 10.13
C ASP A 97 -5.42 8.34 9.72
N ILE A 98 -6.26 9.00 8.92
CA ILE A 98 -6.05 10.39 8.52
C ILE A 98 -6.87 11.30 9.44
N VAL A 99 -6.24 11.83 10.48
CA VAL A 99 -6.91 12.62 11.51
C VAL A 99 -6.85 14.12 11.26
N GLU A 100 -7.97 14.81 11.54
CA GLU A 100 -8.03 16.26 11.52
C GLU A 100 -7.45 16.85 12.81
N GLN A 101 -6.39 17.64 12.68
CA GLN A 101 -5.77 18.37 13.78
C GLN A 101 -5.76 19.87 13.49
N GLY A 102 -6.82 20.55 13.95
CA GLY A 102 -7.01 21.97 13.70
C GLY A 102 -7.28 22.22 12.22
N ASN A 103 -6.34 22.90 11.54
CA ASN A 103 -6.43 23.20 10.11
C ASN A 103 -5.48 22.32 9.26
N LYS A 104 -5.08 21.15 9.75
CA LYS A 104 -4.15 20.23 9.08
C LYS A 104 -4.66 18.79 9.15
N LEU A 105 -4.27 17.99 8.16
CA LEU A 105 -4.35 16.54 8.22
C LEU A 105 -3.07 15.95 8.79
N LYS A 106 -3.21 14.94 9.65
CA LYS A 106 -2.08 14.15 10.14
C LYS A 106 -2.32 12.66 10.00
N LEU A 107 -1.24 11.92 9.83
CA LEU A 107 -1.25 10.47 9.83
C LEU A 107 -1.06 9.98 11.26
N GLU A 108 -2.05 9.27 11.79
CA GLU A 108 -1.99 8.62 13.10
C GLU A 108 -1.85 7.10 12.91
N GLU A 109 -0.82 6.52 13.52
CA GLU A 109 -0.55 5.09 13.45
C GLU A 109 -1.34 4.37 14.55
N GLN A 110 -2.10 3.36 14.14
CA GLN A 110 -2.98 2.56 14.98
C GLN A 110 -2.30 1.26 15.39
N ASP A 111 -2.73 0.69 16.52
CA ASP A 111 -2.15 -0.55 17.07
C ASP A 111 -2.40 -1.79 16.18
N GLY A 112 -3.43 -1.73 15.34
CA GLY A 112 -3.88 -2.83 14.49
C GLY A 112 -4.21 -2.40 13.05
N GLU A 113 -4.40 -3.39 12.18
CA GLU A 113 -4.90 -3.12 10.83
C GLU A 113 -6.37 -2.75 10.86
N GLY A 114 -6.80 -1.82 10.00
CA GLY A 114 -8.19 -1.48 9.76
C GLY A 114 -8.73 -2.09 8.47
N TYR A 115 -10.02 -1.88 8.24
CA TYR A 115 -10.60 -2.06 6.91
C TYR A 115 -10.06 -0.99 5.94
N CYS A 116 -9.77 -1.40 4.70
CA CYS A 116 -9.26 -0.47 3.70
C CYS A 116 -10.41 0.26 3.01
N ASN A 117 -10.75 1.43 3.54
CA ASN A 117 -11.79 2.30 2.99
C ASN A 117 -11.17 3.49 2.22
N SER A 118 -11.87 4.63 2.11
CA SER A 118 -11.46 5.82 1.37
C SER A 118 -10.14 6.41 1.86
N GLU A 119 -9.87 6.42 3.17
CA GLU A 119 -8.60 6.93 3.71
C GLU A 119 -7.41 6.05 3.32
N CYS A 120 -7.57 4.73 3.43
CA CYS A 120 -6.60 3.75 2.93
C CYS A 120 -6.32 3.96 1.43
N LYS A 121 -7.36 4.20 0.63
CA LYS A 121 -7.19 4.50 -0.81
C LYS A 121 -6.53 5.84 -1.08
N THR A 122 -6.75 6.83 -0.22
CA THR A 122 -6.10 8.15 -0.28
C THR A 122 -4.60 8.03 0.03
N LEU A 123 -4.25 7.28 1.07
CA LEU A 123 -2.85 6.93 1.39
C LEU A 123 -2.16 6.17 0.26
N GLN A 124 -2.84 5.15 -0.30
CA GLN A 124 -2.34 4.39 -1.44
C GLN A 124 -2.07 5.31 -2.63
N LYS A 125 -3.01 6.19 -2.98
CA LYS A 125 -2.84 7.15 -4.08
C LYS A 125 -1.65 8.09 -3.84
N ALA A 126 -1.57 8.69 -2.65
CA ALA A 126 -0.45 9.56 -2.29
C ALA A 126 0.90 8.81 -2.34
N CYS A 127 0.93 7.55 -1.92
CA CYS A 127 2.11 6.69 -1.99
C CYS A 127 2.53 6.46 -3.44
N GLU A 128 1.60 6.09 -4.31
CA GLU A 128 1.85 5.86 -5.74
C GLU A 128 2.39 7.13 -6.43
N GLU A 129 1.87 8.30 -6.09
CA GLU A 129 2.36 9.58 -6.60
C GLU A 129 3.80 9.88 -6.15
N VAL A 130 4.10 9.72 -4.86
CA VAL A 130 5.46 9.91 -4.33
C VAL A 130 6.42 8.89 -4.94
N LEU A 131 6.07 7.61 -4.98
CA LEU A 131 6.92 6.56 -5.53
C LEU A 131 7.25 6.82 -7.01
N LYS A 132 6.27 7.32 -7.77
CA LYS A 132 6.48 7.71 -9.17
C LYS A 132 7.48 8.85 -9.32
N GLU A 133 7.51 9.80 -8.38
CA GLU A 133 8.49 10.90 -8.38
C GLU A 133 9.90 10.44 -7.97
N LEU A 134 10.00 9.39 -7.15
CA LEU A 134 11.27 8.77 -6.78
C LEU A 134 11.93 7.99 -7.92
N ASP A 135 11.13 7.50 -8.88
CA ASP A 135 11.54 6.67 -10.01
C ASP A 135 12.42 5.48 -9.56
N ASP A 136 13.71 5.47 -9.90
CA ASP A 136 14.70 4.46 -9.51
C ASP A 136 15.78 5.02 -8.55
N ILE A 137 15.66 6.28 -8.13
CA ILE A 137 16.68 6.99 -7.32
C ILE A 137 16.92 6.31 -5.96
N TYR A 138 15.89 5.67 -5.40
CA TYR A 138 16.04 4.91 -4.15
C TYR A 138 16.99 3.71 -4.27
N LEU A 139 17.18 3.15 -5.47
CA LEU A 139 18.04 1.98 -5.68
C LEU A 139 19.49 2.29 -5.35
N GLU A 140 20.00 3.42 -5.84
CA GLU A 140 21.39 3.83 -5.61
C GLU A 140 21.69 3.92 -4.10
N TYR A 141 20.74 4.50 -3.37
CA TYR A 141 20.86 4.71 -1.94
C TYR A 141 20.83 3.39 -1.17
N LEU A 142 19.93 2.49 -1.55
CA LEU A 142 19.76 1.23 -0.87
C LEU A 142 20.93 0.29 -1.17
N ILE A 143 21.38 0.14 -2.43
CA ILE A 143 22.41 -0.83 -2.84
C ILE A 143 23.78 -0.58 -2.19
N LYS A 144 24.21 0.68 -2.00
CA LYS A 144 25.59 1.06 -1.65
C LYS A 144 26.06 0.74 -0.21
N THR A 145 25.28 -0.03 0.54
CA THR A 145 25.56 -0.56 1.91
C THR A 145 25.32 0.42 3.07
N ASN A 146 24.44 -0.03 3.98
CA ASN A 146 23.95 0.56 5.24
C ASN A 146 23.81 2.09 5.32
N PRO A 147 22.90 2.69 4.55
CA PRO A 147 22.64 4.10 4.72
C PRO A 147 21.90 4.38 6.04
N ARG A 148 22.03 5.62 6.54
CA ARG A 148 21.25 6.10 7.70
C ARG A 148 19.84 6.45 7.23
N ILE A 149 18.82 5.98 7.95
CA ILE A 149 17.41 6.21 7.59
C ILE A 149 17.08 7.69 7.48
N ASP A 150 17.53 8.51 8.44
CA ASP A 150 17.22 9.95 8.47
C ASP A 150 17.74 10.66 7.21
N GLY A 151 18.99 10.37 6.82
CA GLY A 151 19.57 10.93 5.60
C GLY A 151 18.87 10.46 4.32
N MET A 152 18.21 9.30 4.35
CA MET A 152 17.40 8.81 3.23
C MET A 152 16.10 9.59 3.12
N VAL A 153 15.39 9.72 4.24
CA VAL A 153 14.10 10.41 4.30
C VAL A 153 14.26 11.85 3.83
N ASP A 154 15.23 12.57 4.39
CA ASP A 154 15.53 13.96 4.00
C ASP A 154 15.87 14.08 2.51
N PHE A 155 16.69 13.17 1.99
CA PHE A 155 17.09 13.20 0.59
C PHE A 155 15.92 12.90 -0.35
N LEU A 156 15.17 11.82 -0.11
CA LEU A 156 14.07 11.40 -0.97
C LEU A 156 12.92 12.41 -0.91
N CYS A 157 12.51 12.83 0.29
CA CYS A 157 11.32 13.66 0.47
C CYS A 157 11.57 15.17 0.33
N GLY A 158 12.78 15.63 0.65
CA GLY A 158 13.17 17.04 0.52
C GLY A 158 13.81 17.39 -0.82
N ASN A 159 14.61 16.48 -1.41
CA ASN A 159 15.41 16.81 -2.59
C ASN A 159 14.88 16.16 -3.89
N VAL A 160 14.21 15.01 -3.82
CA VAL A 160 13.75 14.27 -5.00
C VAL A 160 12.29 14.58 -5.34
N THR A 161 11.37 14.39 -4.39
CA THR A 161 9.92 14.40 -4.66
C THR A 161 9.22 15.73 -4.42
N ASP A 162 9.91 16.76 -3.96
CA ASP A 162 9.35 18.02 -3.47
C ASP A 162 8.31 17.95 -2.34
N ALA A 163 7.94 16.73 -1.91
CA ALA A 163 6.84 16.46 -1.00
C ALA A 163 6.96 17.23 0.34
N CYS A 164 8.18 17.38 0.86
CA CYS A 164 8.46 18.03 2.13
C CYS A 164 9.18 19.39 2.00
N ILE A 165 9.23 19.99 0.80
CA ILE A 165 9.86 21.31 0.63
C ILE A 165 9.00 22.42 1.25
N PHE A 166 7.68 22.31 1.10
CA PHE A 166 6.73 23.28 1.60
C PHE A 166 5.81 22.63 2.63
N ASP A 167 5.46 23.40 3.66
CA ASP A 167 4.40 23.00 4.58
C ASP A 167 3.09 22.80 3.80
N PRO A 168 2.33 21.71 4.08
CA PRO A 168 1.05 21.50 3.44
C PRO A 168 0.09 22.68 3.67
N PRO A 169 -0.73 23.05 2.66
CA PRO A 169 -1.69 24.14 2.80
C PRO A 169 -2.71 23.84 3.91
N PRO A 170 -3.32 24.86 4.54
CA PRO A 170 -4.43 24.65 5.47
C PRO A 170 -5.62 23.98 4.79
N ILE A 171 -6.29 23.07 5.49
CA ILE A 171 -7.51 22.44 4.96
C ILE A 171 -8.68 23.45 4.87
N PRO A 172 -9.55 23.34 3.84
CA PRO A 172 -10.76 24.15 3.74
C PRO A 172 -11.71 23.92 4.92
N LYS A 173 -12.43 24.96 5.35
CA LYS A 173 -13.35 24.87 6.50
C LYS A 173 -14.64 24.10 6.18
N ASP A 174 -14.96 23.99 4.90
CA ASP A 174 -16.15 23.33 4.35
C ASP A 174 -15.84 21.93 3.81
N ARG A 175 -14.62 21.43 4.02
CA ARG A 175 -14.26 20.04 3.71
C ARG A 175 -15.10 19.10 4.57
N THR A 176 -15.55 18.00 3.97
CA THR A 176 -16.19 16.90 4.70
C THR A 176 -15.11 16.13 5.47
N PRO A 177 -15.26 15.91 6.79
CA PRO A 177 -14.31 15.10 7.54
C PRO A 177 -14.18 13.68 6.99
N GLY A 178 -12.99 13.11 7.18
CA GLY A 178 -12.70 11.71 6.87
C GLY A 178 -13.60 10.74 7.62
N GLU A 179 -13.64 9.49 7.14
CA GLU A 179 -14.36 8.43 7.84
C GLU A 179 -13.56 7.97 9.06
N ALA A 180 -14.23 7.49 10.11
CA ALA A 180 -13.51 7.00 11.27
C ALA A 180 -12.75 5.70 10.96
N PHE A 181 -11.54 5.55 11.50
CA PHE A 181 -10.82 4.29 11.49
C PHE A 181 -11.69 3.13 11.97
N MET A 182 -11.80 2.09 11.15
CA MET A 182 -12.50 0.85 11.49
C MET A 182 -11.49 -0.25 11.77
N PRO A 183 -11.14 -0.53 13.04
CA PRO A 183 -10.17 -1.57 13.37
C PRO A 183 -10.69 -2.94 12.93
N LYS A 184 -9.82 -3.72 12.31
CA LYS A 184 -10.06 -5.12 11.96
C LYS A 184 -9.60 -6.00 13.12
N PRO A 185 -10.37 -7.04 13.50
CA PRO A 185 -9.90 -8.04 14.44
C PRO A 185 -8.55 -8.65 13.98
N SER A 186 -7.60 -8.82 14.91
CA SER A 186 -6.24 -9.30 14.57
C SER A 186 -6.24 -10.67 13.90
N GLU A 187 -7.11 -11.58 14.35
CA GLU A 187 -7.25 -12.91 13.76
C GLU A 187 -7.72 -12.84 12.30
N GLU A 188 -8.67 -11.95 12.00
CA GLU A 188 -9.14 -11.72 10.63
C GLU A 188 -8.03 -11.11 9.75
N ALA A 189 -7.29 -10.15 10.28
CA ALA A 189 -6.15 -9.54 9.58
C ALA A 189 -5.05 -10.56 9.25
N ASP A 190 -4.75 -11.46 10.18
CA ASP A 190 -3.74 -12.51 9.99
C ASP A 190 -4.17 -13.55 8.96
N VAL A 191 -5.44 -13.99 9.01
CA VAL A 191 -6.00 -14.90 8.02
C VAL A 191 -5.95 -14.28 6.61
N GLU A 192 -6.32 -12.99 6.48
CA GLU A 192 -6.27 -12.29 5.20
C GLU A 192 -4.84 -12.17 4.66
N ARG A 193 -3.86 -11.85 5.53
CA ARG A 193 -2.45 -11.75 5.14
C ARG A 193 -1.89 -13.09 4.67
N ASN A 194 -2.23 -14.17 5.35
CA ASN A 194 -1.81 -15.52 5.00
C ASN A 194 -2.44 -15.99 3.68
N ALA A 195 -3.73 -15.68 3.48
CA ALA A 195 -4.42 -15.98 2.22
C ALA A 195 -3.77 -15.24 1.04
N LYS A 196 -3.51 -13.93 1.18
CA LYS A 196 -2.84 -13.11 0.15
C LYS A 196 -1.45 -13.63 -0.18
N SER A 197 -0.64 -13.91 0.83
CA SER A 197 0.71 -14.46 0.65
C SER A 197 0.71 -15.80 -0.09
N SER A 198 -0.33 -16.61 0.11
CA SER A 198 -0.47 -17.90 -0.57
C SER A 198 -0.84 -17.77 -2.05
N THR A 199 -1.63 -16.75 -2.42
CA THR A 199 -2.05 -16.52 -3.82
C THR A 199 -0.95 -15.92 -4.70
N GLU A 200 0.06 -15.27 -4.13
CA GLU A 200 1.17 -14.67 -4.89
C GLU A 200 2.17 -15.68 -5.44
N SER A 201 2.21 -16.89 -4.87
CA SER A 201 3.20 -17.91 -5.21
C SER A 201 2.80 -18.79 -6.42
N THR A 202 1.77 -18.43 -7.20
CA THR A 202 1.34 -19.22 -8.36
C THR A 202 0.86 -18.35 -9.53
N PRO A 203 1.77 -17.96 -10.45
CA PRO A 203 1.36 -17.46 -11.75
C PRO A 203 0.82 -18.62 -12.58
N GLY A 204 -0.51 -18.73 -12.74
CA GLY A 204 -1.13 -19.61 -13.74
C GLY A 204 -1.98 -20.78 -13.23
N ALA A 205 -2.44 -20.80 -11.98
CA ALA A 205 -3.49 -21.74 -11.59
C ALA A 205 -4.88 -21.11 -11.82
N PRO A 206 -5.74 -21.70 -12.67
CA PRO A 206 -7.12 -21.25 -12.82
C PRO A 206 -7.86 -21.49 -11.49
N CYS A 207 -8.64 -20.49 -11.07
CA CYS A 207 -9.47 -20.50 -9.86
C CYS A 207 -10.16 -21.87 -9.69
N THR A 208 -9.70 -22.66 -8.73
CA THR A 208 -10.29 -23.95 -8.43
C THR A 208 -11.51 -23.71 -7.55
N ASN A 209 -12.70 -23.76 -8.15
CA ASN A 209 -13.94 -23.82 -7.40
C ASN A 209 -13.94 -25.11 -6.56
N MET A 210 -14.03 -24.96 -5.25
CA MET A 210 -14.15 -26.07 -4.31
C MET A 210 -15.60 -26.57 -4.28
N TYR A 211 -15.92 -27.52 -5.16
CA TYR A 211 -17.00 -28.48 -4.95
C TYR A 211 -16.62 -29.82 -5.58
N SER A 212 -16.42 -30.83 -4.74
CA SER A 212 -16.21 -32.22 -5.18
C SER A 212 -17.48 -32.79 -5.78
N THR A 213 -17.37 -33.49 -6.92
CA THR A 213 -17.92 -34.83 -7.21
C THR A 213 -17.49 -35.22 -8.64
N ASP A 214 -16.56 -36.17 -8.69
CA ASP A 214 -16.35 -37.30 -9.61
C ASP A 214 -16.52 -37.24 -11.14
N GLU A 215 -15.58 -37.97 -11.77
CA GLU A 215 -15.46 -38.52 -13.14
C GLU A 215 -14.78 -37.71 -14.27
N SER A 216 -13.88 -38.43 -14.95
CA SER A 216 -13.03 -38.11 -16.12
C SER A 216 -13.33 -39.17 -17.21
N PRO A 217 -12.77 -39.17 -18.45
CA PRO A 217 -11.86 -38.22 -19.13
C PRO A 217 -12.16 -37.96 -20.65
N ASN A 218 -11.27 -37.16 -21.26
CA ASN A 218 -10.73 -37.26 -22.64
C ASN A 218 -11.34 -36.40 -23.76
N ALA A 219 -10.53 -35.48 -24.31
CA ALA A 219 -10.29 -35.37 -25.75
C ALA A 219 -9.02 -34.55 -26.06
N LYS A 220 -8.30 -35.02 -27.09
CA LYS A 220 -6.98 -34.60 -27.59
C LYS A 220 -7.03 -33.36 -28.50
N ASN A 221 -5.82 -32.93 -28.89
CA ASN A 221 -5.38 -32.08 -30.01
C ASN A 221 -5.28 -30.59 -29.64
N SER A 222 -4.34 -29.79 -30.12
CA SER A 222 -3.23 -29.87 -31.10
C SER A 222 -2.45 -28.55 -30.90
N GLY A 223 -1.12 -28.50 -30.94
CA GLY A 223 -0.38 -28.23 -32.18
C GLY A 223 0.13 -26.78 -32.26
N GLU A 224 1.45 -26.66 -32.46
CA GLU A 224 2.17 -25.63 -33.24
C GLU A 224 2.68 -24.31 -32.63
N GLU A 225 3.73 -23.83 -33.30
CA GLU A 225 4.92 -23.10 -32.85
C GLU A 225 4.90 -21.59 -33.16
N ASP A 226 5.81 -20.89 -32.48
CA ASP A 226 6.57 -19.69 -32.83
C ASP A 226 5.86 -18.38 -33.28
N LYS A 227 6.18 -17.27 -32.59
CA LYS A 227 7.19 -16.30 -33.06
C LYS A 227 7.38 -15.10 -32.10
N ASP A 228 8.65 -14.78 -31.89
CA ASP A 228 9.18 -13.50 -31.40
C ASP A 228 8.58 -12.29 -32.12
N GLU A 229 8.31 -11.20 -31.38
CA GLU A 229 8.63 -9.84 -31.82
C GLU A 229 8.93 -8.95 -30.60
N GLY A 230 10.22 -8.69 -30.36
CA GLY A 230 10.67 -7.57 -29.56
C GLY A 230 10.97 -6.36 -30.45
N THR A 231 10.39 -5.20 -30.15
CA THR A 231 10.95 -3.87 -30.48
C THR A 231 10.41 -2.85 -29.45
N HIS A 232 11.28 -2.26 -28.63
CA HIS A 232 11.91 -0.95 -28.83
C HIS A 232 11.13 0.20 -28.16
N TRP A 233 11.28 0.34 -26.84
CA TRP A 233 10.84 1.52 -26.11
C TRP A 233 11.89 2.64 -26.21
N HIS A 234 11.54 3.70 -26.94
CA HIS A 234 12.31 4.94 -27.01
C HIS A 234 12.21 5.73 -25.70
N SER A 235 13.34 5.96 -25.04
CA SER A 235 13.48 6.94 -23.96
C SER A 235 13.24 8.36 -24.48
N LYS A 236 12.23 9.04 -23.94
CA LYS A 236 12.14 10.51 -23.95
C LYS A 236 12.39 11.02 -22.53
N LEU A 237 13.67 11.11 -22.15
CA LEU A 237 14.08 11.90 -21.00
C LEU A 237 14.07 13.38 -21.41
N GLY A 238 12.98 14.06 -21.05
CA GLY A 238 12.90 15.51 -21.03
C GLY A 238 13.67 16.05 -19.83
N VAL A 239 14.86 16.57 -20.08
CA VAL A 239 15.71 17.26 -19.11
C VAL A 239 14.94 18.40 -18.42
N ARG A 240 14.55 18.21 -17.15
CA ARG A 240 14.23 19.33 -16.24
C ARG A 240 15.45 19.64 -15.39
N ARG A 241 15.94 20.87 -15.58
CA ARG A 241 17.07 21.51 -14.90
C ARG A 241 16.86 21.55 -13.38
N HIS A 242 17.76 20.93 -12.61
CA HIS A 242 18.33 21.52 -11.38
C HIS A 242 19.67 20.86 -10.94
N ILE A 243 20.58 20.58 -11.89
CA ILE A 243 21.93 20.01 -11.63
C ILE A 243 22.93 21.09 -11.17
N LYS A 244 22.60 21.86 -10.13
CA LYS A 244 23.60 22.69 -9.42
C LYS A 244 23.62 22.48 -7.91
N SER A 245 22.64 21.79 -7.34
CA SER A 245 22.67 21.33 -5.93
C SER A 245 23.14 19.86 -5.78
N PHE A 246 23.04 19.07 -6.86
CA PHE A 246 23.28 17.62 -6.87
C PHE A 246 24.66 17.19 -6.35
N PHE A 247 25.72 17.97 -6.59
CA PHE A 247 27.08 17.60 -6.14
C PHE A 247 27.49 18.12 -4.76
N ARG A 248 26.74 19.09 -4.19
CA ARG A 248 27.14 19.72 -2.91
C ARG A 248 26.48 19.06 -1.69
N GLY A 249 25.41 18.28 -1.89
CA GLY A 249 24.76 17.50 -0.83
C GLY A 249 25.40 16.14 -0.58
N ILE A 250 25.83 15.44 -1.64
CA ILE A 250 26.40 14.08 -1.53
C ILE A 250 27.70 14.08 -0.73
N THR A 251 28.53 15.12 -0.85
CA THR A 251 29.80 15.20 -0.08
C THR A 251 29.59 15.43 1.42
N LYS A 252 28.47 16.02 1.83
CA LYS A 252 28.21 16.33 3.25
C LYS A 252 27.65 15.14 4.04
N TYR A 253 27.01 14.19 3.37
CA TYR A 253 26.44 12.99 4.01
C TYR A 253 27.40 11.78 4.06
N PHE A 254 28.43 11.74 3.20
CA PHE A 254 29.38 10.61 3.12
C PHE A 254 30.66 10.80 3.95
N THR A 255 30.95 11.99 4.46
CA THR A 255 32.07 12.23 5.38
C THR A 255 31.58 12.19 6.82
N GLY A 256 31.41 10.96 7.34
CA GLY A 256 31.33 10.77 8.78
C GLY A 256 32.68 11.08 9.40
N ASP A 257 32.78 12.18 10.14
CA ASP A 257 33.90 12.48 11.02
C ASP A 257 34.11 11.30 11.98
N SER A 258 35.12 10.49 11.66
CA SER A 258 35.79 9.61 12.61
C SER A 258 36.85 10.44 13.32
N GLU A 259 36.44 11.27 14.27
CA GLU A 259 37.38 12.02 15.10
C GLU A 259 36.79 12.32 16.49
N GLU A 260 36.65 11.30 17.33
CA GLU A 260 36.90 11.43 18.78
C GLU A 260 36.97 10.06 19.47
N ASN A 261 38.15 9.43 19.43
CA ASN A 261 38.55 8.53 20.51
C ASN A 261 40.08 8.55 20.67
N SER A 262 40.60 9.61 21.29
CA SER A 262 41.97 9.66 21.78
C SER A 262 42.16 10.85 22.72
N LYS A 263 41.63 10.76 23.94
CA LYS A 263 42.16 11.46 25.13
C LYS A 263 41.44 10.98 26.39
N THR A 264 42.04 10.02 27.07
CA THR A 264 41.94 9.84 28.54
C THR A 264 42.78 8.63 28.93
N ARG A 265 44.10 8.80 28.81
CA ARG A 265 45.09 8.17 29.66
C ARG A 265 46.28 9.10 29.61
N ASP A 266 46.39 9.95 30.63
CA ASP A 266 47.63 10.20 31.34
C ASP A 266 47.46 11.35 32.34
N SER A 267 47.81 11.04 33.59
CA SER A 267 48.35 11.94 34.62
C SER A 267 47.39 12.77 35.47
N GLU A 268 47.27 12.36 36.74
CA GLU A 268 47.52 13.09 38.01
C GLU A 268 46.96 12.16 39.12
N LEU A 269 47.69 11.61 40.09
CA LEU A 269 48.80 12.10 40.93
C LEU A 269 48.53 13.49 41.52
#